data_AF-A0A2R5LPW4-F1
#
_entry.id   AF-A0A2R5LPW4-F1
#
_cell.length_a   1.000
_cell.length_b   1.000
_cell.length_c   1.000
_cell.angle_alpha   90.00
_cell.angle_beta   90.00
_cell.angle_gamma   90.00
#
_symmetry.space_group_name_H-M   'P 1'
#
loop_
_entity.id
_entity.type
_entity.pdbx_description
1 polymer ?
#
loop_
_entity_poly.entity_id
_entity_poly.type
_entity_poly.pdbx_seq_one_letter_code
_entity_poly.pdbx_strand_id
1 'polypeptide(L)'
;MYSWLFVLLGTAVCSVHQAFGRPSFIVDYENDRFLKDGKPFRYVSGSMHYFRVPKPYWRDRLHKMRMAGLNAVQTYVEWSRHEPEPGKYNFEENYDLP
;
A
#
# COMPACT_ATOMS: atom_id res chain seq x y z
N MET A 1 -23.86 -59.94 -16.87
CA MET A 1 -24.77 -58.78 -16.70
C MET A 1 -24.01 -57.74 -15.91
N TYR A 2 -23.40 -56.76 -16.58
CA TYR A 2 -22.39 -55.86 -15.98
C TYR A 2 -23.04 -54.83 -15.06
N SER A 3 -22.65 -54.84 -13.79
CA SER A 3 -23.05 -53.88 -12.76
C SER A 3 -22.25 -52.59 -12.94
N TRP A 4 -22.94 -51.49 -13.18
CA TRP A 4 -22.36 -50.15 -13.30
C TRP A 4 -22.17 -49.56 -11.90
N LEU A 5 -20.92 -49.48 -11.41
CA LEU A 5 -20.58 -48.60 -10.30
C LEU A 5 -20.01 -47.28 -10.86
N PHE A 6 -20.83 -46.24 -10.82
CA PHE A 6 -20.38 -44.86 -11.01
C PHE A 6 -19.64 -44.40 -9.75
N VAL A 7 -18.33 -44.17 -9.86
CA VAL A 7 -17.54 -43.50 -8.82
C VAL A 7 -17.71 -41.98 -9.00
N LEU A 8 -18.49 -41.36 -8.12
CA LEU A 8 -18.56 -39.91 -8.00
C LEU A 8 -17.34 -39.43 -7.20
N LEU A 9 -16.27 -39.03 -7.89
CA LEU A 9 -15.21 -38.22 -7.28
C LEU A 9 -15.76 -36.81 -7.05
N GLY A 10 -16.30 -36.56 -5.85
CA GLY A 10 -16.64 -35.21 -5.42
C GLY A 10 -15.38 -34.39 -5.23
N THR A 11 -15.06 -33.51 -6.19
CA THR A 11 -14.04 -32.48 -5.98
C THR A 11 -14.57 -31.49 -4.95
N ALA A 12 -14.10 -31.61 -3.71
CA ALA A 12 -14.30 -30.59 -2.70
C ALA A 12 -13.52 -29.35 -3.12
N VAL A 13 -14.18 -28.43 -3.82
CA VAL A 13 -13.69 -27.07 -4.00
C VAL A 13 -13.80 -26.40 -2.63
N CYS A 14 -12.74 -26.52 -1.82
CA CYS A 14 -12.57 -25.71 -0.62
C CYS A 14 -12.47 -24.26 -1.07
N SER A 15 -13.58 -23.54 -1.01
CA SER A 15 -13.61 -22.09 -1.20
C SER A 15 -12.81 -21.48 -0.05
N VAL A 16 -11.54 -21.16 -0.31
CA VAL A 16 -10.73 -20.34 0.61
C VAL A 16 -11.31 -18.93 0.54
N HIS A 17 -12.38 -18.68 1.28
CA HIS A 17 -12.84 -17.33 1.55
C HIS A 17 -11.80 -16.68 2.45
N GLN A 18 -10.85 -15.96 1.85
CA GLN A 18 -10.01 -15.03 2.57
C GLN A 18 -10.94 -13.93 3.08
N ALA A 19 -11.28 -13.98 4.37
CA ALA A 19 -12.00 -12.90 5.03
C ALA A 19 -11.11 -11.65 4.95
N PHE A 20 -11.47 -10.71 4.08
CA PHE A 20 -10.83 -9.40 4.02
C PHE A 20 -11.20 -8.66 5.31
N GLY A 21 -10.38 -8.80 6.34
CA GLY A 21 -10.44 -7.97 7.53
C GLY A 21 -10.22 -6.50 7.16
N ARG A 22 -10.56 -5.59 8.08
CA ARG A 22 -10.27 -4.16 7.91
C ARG A 22 -8.77 -3.98 7.62
N PRO A 23 -8.38 -3.04 6.72
CA PRO A 23 -6.97 -2.77 6.47
C PRO A 23 -6.23 -2.52 7.78
N SER A 24 -5.08 -3.17 7.96
CA SER A 24 -4.32 -3.06 9.20
C SER A 24 -2.82 -3.04 8.95
N PHE A 25 -2.10 -2.30 9.79
CA PHE A 25 -0.66 -2.26 9.84
C PHE A 25 -0.22 -2.32 11.30
N ILE A 26 0.41 -3.43 11.70
CA ILE A 26 0.70 -3.74 13.10
C ILE A 26 2.20 -4.01 13.26
N VAL A 27 2.76 -3.62 14.41
CA VAL A 27 4.10 -4.02 14.85
C VAL A 27 3.99 -5.35 15.58
N ASP A 28 4.60 -6.39 15.03
CA ASP A 28 4.73 -7.71 15.62
C ASP A 28 6.06 -7.77 16.38
N TYR A 29 5.99 -7.43 17.67
CA TYR A 29 7.14 -7.34 18.57
C TYR A 29 7.78 -8.72 18.86
N GLU A 30 7.02 -9.81 18.77
CA GLU A 30 7.53 -11.15 19.03
C GLU A 30 8.42 -11.67 17.89
N ASN A 31 8.17 -11.20 16.67
CA ASN A 31 8.86 -11.67 15.46
C ASN A 31 9.62 -10.54 14.72
N ASP A 32 9.85 -9.39 15.37
CA ASP A 32 10.60 -8.23 14.86
C ASP A 32 10.22 -7.80 13.43
N ARG A 33 8.92 -7.70 13.16
CA ARG A 33 8.39 -7.41 11.82
C ARG A 33 7.11 -6.59 11.85
N PHE A 34 6.69 -6.14 10.67
CA PHE A 34 5.36 -5.58 10.49
C PHE A 34 4.41 -6.64 9.95
N LEU A 35 3.13 -6.50 10.27
CA LEU A 35 2.04 -7.21 9.64
C LEU A 35 1.19 -6.22 8.85
N LYS A 36 1.04 -6.46 7.55
CA LYS A 36 0.07 -5.76 6.70
C LYS A 36 -1.08 -6.71 6.41
N ASP A 37 -2.28 -6.35 6.85
CA ASP A 37 -3.49 -7.17 6.67
C ASP A 37 -3.31 -8.61 7.20
N GLY A 38 -2.68 -8.73 8.38
CA GLY A 38 -2.37 -9.99 9.04
C GLY A 38 -1.21 -10.80 8.43
N LYS A 39 -0.56 -10.31 7.38
CA LYS A 39 0.56 -11.02 6.70
C LYS A 39 1.90 -10.33 6.99
N PRO A 40 3.00 -11.09 7.21
CA PRO A 40 4.34 -10.53 7.33
C PRO A 40 4.68 -9.55 6.19
N PHE A 41 5.17 -8.37 6.57
CA PHE A 41 5.45 -7.28 5.65
C PHE A 41 6.78 -6.60 5.97
N ARG A 42 7.55 -6.31 4.92
CA ARG A 42 8.78 -5.50 4.97
C ARG A 42 8.66 -4.41 3.92
N TYR A 43 8.75 -3.16 4.34
CA TYR A 43 8.83 -2.07 3.38
C TYR A 43 10.26 -1.92 2.83
N VAL A 44 10.34 -1.59 1.55
CA VAL A 44 11.53 -1.05 0.89
C VAL A 44 11.07 0.28 0.31
N SER A 45 11.57 1.37 0.90
CA SER A 45 11.09 2.73 0.68
C SER A 45 12.13 3.58 -0.03
N GLY A 46 11.68 4.61 -0.74
CA GLY A 46 12.50 5.67 -1.27
C GLY A 46 11.91 7.03 -0.93
N SER A 47 12.77 8.04 -0.78
CA SER A 47 12.35 9.39 -0.44
C SER A 47 11.97 10.20 -1.69
N MET A 48 10.80 10.81 -1.66
CA MET A 48 10.34 11.79 -2.65
C MET A 48 9.62 12.90 -1.91
N HIS A 49 10.08 14.14 -2.04
CA HIS A 49 9.43 15.30 -1.44
C HIS A 49 8.56 15.99 -2.49
N TYR A 50 7.24 15.86 -2.35
CA TYR A 50 6.27 16.35 -3.36
C TYR A 50 6.47 17.84 -3.68
N PHE A 51 6.77 18.67 -2.69
CA PHE A 51 7.03 20.11 -2.84
C PHE A 51 8.29 20.47 -3.64
N ARG A 52 9.15 19.48 -3.95
CA ARG A 52 10.35 19.66 -4.81
C ARG A 52 10.14 19.14 -6.23
N VAL A 53 8.98 18.57 -6.54
CA VAL A 53 8.65 18.01 -7.85
C VAL A 53 7.36 18.64 -8.33
N PRO A 54 7.28 19.21 -9.54
CA PRO A 54 6.01 19.71 -10.05
C PRO A 54 4.95 18.59 -10.13
N LYS A 55 3.71 18.88 -9.72
CA LYS A 55 2.56 17.94 -9.67
C LYS A 55 2.37 17.10 -10.94
N PRO A 56 2.50 17.65 -12.17
CA PRO A 56 2.40 16.85 -13.39
C PRO A 56 3.38 15.67 -13.46
N TYR A 57 4.50 15.75 -12.76
CA TYR A 57 5.53 14.70 -12.76
C TYR A 57 5.41 13.72 -11.59
N TRP A 58 4.52 13.94 -10.62
CA TRP A 58 4.44 13.05 -9.45
C TRP A 58 4.18 11.60 -9.83
N ARG A 59 3.22 11.39 -10.75
CA ARG A 59 2.90 10.06 -11.26
C ARG A 59 4.12 9.40 -11.89
N ASP A 60 4.84 10.09 -12.76
CA ASP A 60 6.05 9.56 -13.40
C ASP A 60 7.11 9.14 -12.36
N ARG A 61 7.36 9.98 -11.34
CA ARG A 61 8.34 9.65 -10.29
C ARG A 61 7.91 8.43 -9.48
N LEU A 62 6.65 8.35 -9.08
CA LEU A 62 6.10 7.21 -8.34
C LEU A 62 6.16 5.91 -9.16
N HIS A 63 5.90 5.99 -10.47
CA HIS A 63 6.04 4.84 -11.38
C HIS A 63 7.49 4.36 -11.45
N LYS A 64 8.46 5.27 -11.61
CA LYS A 64 9.88 4.92 -11.61
C LYS A 64 10.33 4.28 -10.29
N MET A 65 9.88 4.81 -9.16
CA MET A 65 10.12 4.23 -7.84
C MET A 65 9.55 2.81 -7.72
N ARG A 66 8.33 2.60 -8.21
CA ARG A 66 7.69 1.28 -8.25
C ARG A 66 8.48 0.30 -9.12
N MET A 67 8.92 0.73 -10.30
CA MET A 67 9.74 -0.07 -11.22
C MET A 67 11.13 -0.39 -10.66
N ALA A 68 11.67 0.45 -9.78
CA ALA A 68 12.90 0.18 -9.03
C ALA A 68 12.72 -0.87 -7.92
N GLY A 69 11.51 -1.42 -7.73
CA GLY A 69 11.22 -2.45 -6.74
C GLY A 69 10.73 -1.92 -5.39
N LEU A 70 10.50 -0.61 -5.26
CA LEU A 70 9.99 -0.02 -4.02
C LEU A 70 8.51 -0.38 -3.81
N ASN A 71 8.13 -0.61 -2.56
CA ASN A 71 6.76 -0.91 -2.15
C ASN A 71 6.17 0.12 -1.18
N ALA A 72 6.97 1.12 -0.80
CA ALA A 72 6.58 2.26 0.01
C ALA A 72 7.29 3.52 -0.51
N VAL A 73 6.73 4.68 -0.18
CA VAL A 73 7.32 5.99 -0.45
C VAL A 73 7.36 6.76 0.85
N GLN A 74 8.44 7.48 1.08
CA GLN A 74 8.59 8.39 2.20
C GLN A 74 8.61 9.84 1.69
N THR A 75 7.83 10.71 2.33
CA THR A 75 7.83 12.15 2.06
C THR A 75 7.83 12.95 3.36
N TYR A 76 8.42 14.14 3.32
CA TYR A 76 8.16 15.18 4.33
C TYR A 76 6.95 16.01 3.95
N VAL A 77 6.36 16.66 4.95
CA VAL A 77 5.37 17.74 4.80
C VAL A 77 6.04 19.06 5.18
N GLU A 78 6.14 20.01 4.24
CA GLU A 78 6.83 21.28 4.46
C GLU A 78 5.87 22.31 5.07
N TRP A 79 5.84 22.39 6.41
CA TRP A 79 4.93 23.30 7.14
C TRP A 79 4.97 24.72 6.57
N SER A 80 6.15 25.31 6.40
CA SER A 80 6.30 26.71 5.92
C SER A 80 5.58 27.02 4.61
N ARG A 81 5.33 26.01 3.76
CA ARG A 81 4.52 26.16 2.55
C ARG A 81 3.02 26.03 2.82
N HIS A 82 2.65 25.15 3.76
CA HIS A 82 1.28 24.91 4.16
C HIS A 82 0.70 25.95 5.11
N GLU A 83 1.52 26.67 5.86
CA GLU A 83 1.10 27.83 6.68
C GLU A 83 2.17 28.94 6.57
N PRO A 84 2.18 29.70 5.46
CA PRO A 84 3.15 30.77 5.25
C PRO A 84 2.98 31.93 6.24
N GLU A 85 1.76 32.12 6.73
CA GLU A 85 1.42 33.05 7.80
C GLU A 85 0.55 32.33 8.84
N PRO A 86 0.67 32.66 10.15
CA PRO A 86 -0.13 32.02 11.20
C PRO A 86 -1.64 32.04 10.89
N GLY A 87 -2.26 30.86 10.89
CA GLY A 87 -3.68 30.65 10.61
C GLY A 87 -4.07 30.73 9.12
N LYS A 88 -3.13 30.98 8.20
CA LYS A 88 -3.38 31.00 6.75
C LYS A 88 -2.83 29.74 6.09
N TYR A 89 -3.71 28.79 5.82
CA TYR A 89 -3.32 27.51 5.23
C TYR A 89 -3.32 27.52 3.69
N ASN A 90 -2.34 26.85 3.10
CA ASN A 90 -2.23 26.64 1.66
C ASN A 90 -2.16 25.15 1.32
N PHE A 91 -3.14 24.69 0.53
CA PHE A 91 -3.23 23.33 0.00
C PHE A 91 -3.51 23.36 -1.51
N GLU A 92 -2.99 24.37 -2.21
CA GLU A 92 -3.21 24.54 -3.64
C GLU A 92 -2.08 23.89 -4.47
N GLU A 93 -2.42 23.47 -5.69
CA GLU A 93 -1.48 22.97 -6.69
C GLU A 93 -0.46 21.93 -6.14
N ASN A 94 0.82 22.32 -6.06
CA ASN A 94 1.95 21.51 -5.62
C ASN A 94 1.97 21.28 -4.11
N TYR A 95 1.11 21.95 -3.35
CA TYR A 95 0.95 21.79 -1.90
C TYR A 95 -0.31 21.03 -1.53
N ASP A 96 -0.98 20.43 -2.52
CA ASP A 96 -2.11 19.54 -2.31
C ASP A 96 -1.62 18.09 -2.22
N LEU A 97 -1.47 17.61 -0.99
CA LEU A 97 -1.17 16.21 -0.71
C LEU A 97 -2.41 15.35 -1.00
N PRO A 98 -2.31 14.31 -1.84
CA PRO A 98 -3.42 13.40 -2.11
C PRO A 98 -3.77 12.50 -0.91
#